data_AF-A0AAE4I2Z9-F1
#
_entry.id   AF-A0AAE4I2Z9-F1
#
_cell.length_a   1.000
_cell.length_b   1.000
_cell.length_c   1.000
_cell.angle_alpha   90.00
_cell.angle_beta   90.00
_cell.angle_gamma   90.00
#
_symmetry.space_group_name_H-M   'P 1'
#
loop_
_entity.id
_entity.type
_entity.pdbx_description
1 polymer ?
#
loop_
_entity_poly.entity_id
_entity_poly.type
_entity_poly.pdbx_seq_one_letter_code
_entity_poly.pdbx_strand_id
1 'polypeptide(L)'
;MISVTEIAEKLQISKMMVYRFINNNEIKHSAKDGRTFLYDMTAFQTIKEGLKDKSVISPDNNIEITENKNAEEPLQINDNDVIIEIMKSEIEIKNKQIDELTEMNKALNVTLQQQQQLLLYEQQKNTKLLEENIENKRWWQWWK
;
A
#
# COMPACT_ATOMS: atom_id res chain seq x y z
N MET A 1 11.52 -9.94 -33.73
CA MET A 1 10.16 -9.88 -33.15
C MET A 1 10.25 -10.32 -31.69
N ILE A 2 9.35 -9.84 -30.84
CA ILE A 2 9.40 -10.04 -29.39
C ILE A 2 8.06 -10.58 -28.89
N SER A 3 8.09 -11.51 -27.94
CA SER A 3 6.89 -12.06 -27.31
C SER A 3 6.40 -11.20 -26.15
N VAL A 4 5.13 -11.32 -25.76
CA VAL A 4 4.58 -10.61 -24.59
C VAL A 4 5.37 -10.89 -23.31
N THR A 5 5.90 -12.11 -23.16
CA THR A 5 6.75 -12.48 -22.02
C THR A 5 8.04 -11.64 -21.99
N GLU A 6 8.73 -11.54 -23.11
CA GLU A 6 9.97 -10.76 -23.20
C GLU A 6 9.71 -9.24 -23.09
N ILE A 7 8.56 -8.75 -23.58
CA ILE A 7 8.12 -7.35 -23.38
C ILE A 7 7.95 -7.06 -21.88
N ALA A 8 7.24 -7.95 -21.18
CA ALA A 8 7.00 -7.83 -19.74
C ALA A 8 8.30 -7.82 -18.92
N GLU A 9 9.24 -8.70 -19.27
CA GLU A 9 10.56 -8.76 -18.62
C GLU A 9 11.39 -7.50 -18.89
N LYS A 10 11.43 -7.00 -20.13
CA LYS A 10 12.17 -5.78 -20.50
C LYS A 10 11.61 -4.51 -19.85
N LEU A 11 10.31 -4.46 -19.64
CA LEU A 11 9.62 -3.32 -19.04
C LEU A 11 9.42 -3.49 -17.52
N GLN A 12 9.80 -4.63 -16.94
CA GLN A 12 9.61 -4.97 -15.52
C GLN A 12 8.16 -4.82 -15.03
N ILE A 13 7.19 -5.23 -15.86
CA ILE A 13 5.76 -5.15 -15.59
C ILE A 13 5.10 -6.51 -15.73
N SER A 14 3.89 -6.67 -15.19
CA SER A 14 3.16 -7.95 -15.30
C SER A 14 2.73 -8.23 -16.74
N LYS A 15 2.77 -9.52 -17.14
CA LYS A 15 2.29 -9.96 -18.47
C LYS A 15 0.83 -9.54 -18.70
N MET A 16 0.02 -9.58 -17.64
CA MET A 16 -1.38 -9.17 -17.67
C MET A 16 -1.55 -7.71 -18.09
N MET A 17 -0.70 -6.81 -17.58
CA MET A 17 -0.74 -5.39 -17.93
C MET A 17 -0.41 -5.17 -19.41
N VAL A 18 0.57 -5.92 -19.93
CA VAL A 18 0.93 -5.89 -21.35
C VAL A 18 -0.22 -6.40 -22.23
N TYR A 19 -0.86 -7.52 -21.86
CA TYR A 19 -2.03 -8.03 -22.58
C TYR A 19 -3.20 -7.05 -22.57
N ARG A 20 -3.50 -6.43 -21.42
CA ARG A 20 -4.54 -5.39 -21.31
C ARG A 20 -4.24 -4.21 -22.22
N PHE A 21 -3.00 -3.73 -22.24
CA PHE A 21 -2.61 -2.62 -23.10
C PHE A 21 -2.73 -2.96 -24.59
N ILE A 22 -2.29 -4.16 -24.99
CA ILE A 22 -2.40 -4.66 -26.37
C ILE A 22 -3.87 -4.73 -26.80
N ASN A 23 -4.75 -5.25 -25.94
CA ASN A 23 -6.18 -5.38 -26.25
C ASN A 23 -6.86 -4.00 -26.34
N ASN A 24 -6.59 -3.10 -25.39
CA ASN A 24 -7.21 -1.77 -25.36
C ASN A 24 -6.79 -0.87 -26.54
N ASN A 25 -5.58 -1.08 -27.07
CA ASN A 25 -5.05 -0.31 -28.21
C ASN A 25 -5.11 -1.09 -29.52
N GLU A 26 -5.80 -2.25 -29.54
CA GLU A 26 -5.96 -3.12 -30.70
C GLU A 26 -4.65 -3.42 -31.46
N ILE A 27 -3.55 -3.62 -30.72
CA ILE A 27 -2.21 -3.81 -31.30
C ILE A 27 -2.15 -5.20 -31.95
N LYS A 28 -2.02 -5.21 -33.28
CA LYS A 28 -1.92 -6.43 -34.07
C LYS A 28 -0.57 -7.11 -33.86
N HIS A 29 -0.60 -8.45 -33.82
CA HIS A 29 0.62 -9.25 -33.82
C HIS A 29 1.18 -9.33 -35.23
N SER A 30 2.50 -9.24 -35.36
CA SER A 30 3.21 -9.27 -36.64
C SER A 30 3.48 -10.70 -37.10
N ALA A 31 3.62 -11.64 -36.17
CA ALA A 31 3.72 -13.06 -36.47
C ALA A 31 3.19 -13.93 -35.32
N LYS A 32 3.06 -15.23 -35.60
CA LYS A 32 2.67 -16.24 -34.63
C LYS A 32 3.65 -17.38 -34.69
N ASP A 33 4.21 -17.74 -33.54
CA ASP A 33 5.08 -18.90 -33.38
C ASP A 33 4.36 -19.92 -32.49
N GLY A 34 3.75 -20.94 -33.12
CA GLY A 34 2.91 -21.93 -32.46
C GLY A 34 1.71 -21.30 -31.75
N ARG A 35 1.74 -21.23 -30.41
CA ARG A 35 0.69 -20.60 -29.57
C ARG A 35 1.05 -19.18 -29.11
N THR A 36 2.24 -18.70 -29.44
CA THR A 36 2.76 -17.41 -28.97
C THR A 36 2.62 -16.34 -30.04
N PHE A 37 2.06 -15.19 -29.68
CA PHE A 37 2.02 -14.02 -30.54
C PHE A 37 3.34 -13.23 -30.44
N LEU A 38 3.87 -12.83 -31.59
CA LEU A 38 5.10 -12.08 -31.74
C LEU A 38 4.79 -10.69 -32.28
N TYR A 39 5.41 -9.70 -31.67
CA TYR A 39 5.23 -8.28 -31.97
C TYR A 39 6.52 -7.72 -32.57
N ASP A 40 6.38 -6.76 -33.48
CA ASP A 40 7.51 -6.02 -34.02
C ASP A 40 8.01 -4.94 -33.04
N MET A 41 9.11 -4.29 -33.43
CA MET A 41 9.72 -3.26 -32.61
C MET A 41 8.83 -2.00 -32.51
N THR A 42 7.99 -1.74 -33.51
CA THR A 42 7.04 -0.63 -33.49
C THR A 42 5.98 -0.82 -32.41
N ALA A 43 5.34 -1.99 -32.34
CA ALA A 43 4.41 -2.35 -31.29
C ALA A 43 5.08 -2.29 -29.91
N PHE A 44 6.33 -2.74 -29.78
CA PHE A 44 7.08 -2.61 -28.54
C PHE A 44 7.28 -1.16 -28.09
N GLN A 45 7.63 -0.24 -28.99
CA GLN A 45 7.80 1.17 -28.63
C GLN A 45 6.46 1.81 -28.24
N THR A 46 5.38 1.50 -28.94
CA THR A 46 4.03 1.98 -28.57
C THR A 46 3.62 1.50 -27.18
N ILE A 47 3.88 0.23 -26.84
CA ILE A 47 3.62 -0.32 -25.50
C ILE A 47 4.50 0.37 -24.46
N LYS A 48 5.78 0.58 -24.76
CA LYS A 48 6.73 1.23 -23.86
C LYS A 48 6.35 2.69 -23.57
N GLU A 49 5.94 3.44 -24.59
CA GLU A 49 5.53 4.84 -24.44
C GLU A 49 4.20 4.94 -23.71
N GLY A 50 3.18 4.19 -24.13
CA GLY A 50 1.87 4.25 -23.51
C GLY A 50 1.82 3.71 -22.07
N LEU A 51 2.80 2.90 -21.64
CA LEU A 51 2.92 2.44 -20.26
C LEU A 51 3.84 3.33 -19.39
N LYS A 52 4.70 4.15 -19.99
CA LYS A 52 5.44 5.18 -19.23
C LYS A 52 4.48 6.20 -18.62
N ASP A 53 3.48 6.61 -19.38
CA ASP A 53 2.47 7.58 -18.92
C ASP A 53 1.49 6.97 -17.92
N LYS A 54 1.31 5.63 -17.98
CA LYS A 54 0.38 4.88 -17.11
C LYS A 54 1.00 4.30 -15.85
N SER A 55 2.28 4.55 -15.59
CA SER A 55 3.00 4.14 -14.36
C SER A 55 2.44 4.74 -13.07
N VAL A 56 1.39 5.57 -13.13
CA VAL A 56 0.73 6.20 -11.97
C VAL A 56 -0.54 5.47 -11.50
N ILE A 57 -1.02 4.44 -12.22
CA ILE A 57 -2.30 3.81 -11.85
C ILE A 57 -2.07 2.39 -11.33
N SER A 58 -2.13 2.28 -10.00
CA SER A 58 -2.22 1.05 -9.23
C SER A 58 -3.33 0.11 -9.72
N PRO A 59 -3.19 -1.20 -9.49
CA PRO A 59 -4.13 -2.20 -9.95
C PRO A 59 -5.24 -2.33 -8.92
N ASP A 60 -6.43 -1.79 -9.19
CA ASP A 60 -7.67 -2.48 -8.81
C ASP A 60 -8.91 -1.79 -9.38
N ASN A 61 -9.92 -2.64 -9.58
CA ASN A 61 -11.32 -2.34 -9.87
C ASN A 61 -11.69 -2.14 -11.34
N ASN A 62 -12.06 -3.28 -11.93
CA ASN A 62 -13.03 -3.38 -13.00
C ASN A 62 -14.25 -2.50 -12.67
N ILE A 63 -14.49 -1.46 -13.45
CA ILE A 63 -15.82 -0.90 -13.62
C ILE A 63 -16.10 -0.96 -15.12
N GLU A 64 -16.86 -1.98 -15.52
CA GLU A 64 -17.62 -1.97 -16.75
C GLU A 64 -18.61 -0.80 -16.66
N ILE A 65 -18.33 0.29 -17.38
CA ILE A 65 -19.34 1.31 -17.64
C ILE A 65 -19.88 1.02 -19.04
N THR A 66 -21.02 0.32 -19.02
CA THR A 66 -21.92 0.13 -20.15
C THR A 66 -22.17 1.42 -20.91
N GLU A 67 -22.00 1.34 -22.23
CA GLU A 67 -22.42 2.36 -23.19
C GLU A 67 -23.90 2.72 -22.97
N ASN A 68 -24.18 3.97 -22.64
CA ASN A 68 -25.47 4.59 -22.91
C ASN A 68 -25.24 5.85 -23.71
N LYS A 69 -25.35 5.70 -25.04
CA LYS A 69 -25.59 6.79 -25.98
C LYS A 69 -26.92 7.44 -25.61
N ASN A 70 -26.90 8.73 -25.26
CA ASN A 70 -27.83 9.76 -25.74
C ASN A 70 -27.68 11.06 -24.94
N ALA A 71 -27.82 12.17 -25.66
CA ALA A 71 -27.93 13.57 -25.23
C ALA A 71 -26.61 14.36 -25.23
N GLU A 72 -26.57 15.26 -26.20
CA GLU A 72 -25.57 16.28 -26.47
C GLU A 72 -25.62 17.39 -25.42
N GLU A 73 -24.54 17.57 -24.67
CA GLU A 73 -24.08 18.86 -24.14
C GLU A 73 -22.56 18.73 -23.96
N PRO A 74 -21.70 19.54 -24.62
CA PRO A 74 -20.27 19.49 -24.36
C PRO A 74 -19.99 20.25 -23.06
N LEU A 75 -20.40 19.68 -21.93
CA LEU A 75 -19.75 19.96 -20.67
C LEU A 75 -18.38 19.28 -20.78
N GLN A 76 -17.39 20.03 -21.27
CA GLN A 76 -15.99 19.75 -20.97
C GLN A 76 -15.84 19.93 -19.46
N ILE A 77 -16.33 18.96 -18.68
CA ILE A 77 -15.79 18.69 -17.36
C ILE A 77 -14.38 18.25 -17.69
N ASN A 78 -13.44 19.19 -17.59
CA ASN A 78 -12.03 18.98 -17.82
C ASN A 78 -11.68 17.74 -17.00
N ASP A 79 -11.27 16.64 -17.63
CA ASP A 79 -10.98 15.38 -16.93
C ASP A 79 -10.00 15.62 -15.77
N ASN A 80 -9.18 16.65 -15.89
CA ASN A 80 -8.30 17.16 -14.84
C ASN A 80 -9.03 17.64 -13.57
N ASP A 81 -10.19 18.30 -13.68
CA ASP A 81 -10.96 18.78 -12.52
C ASP A 81 -11.55 17.61 -11.72
N VAL A 82 -12.05 16.58 -12.41
CA VAL A 82 -12.51 15.32 -11.78
C VAL A 82 -11.35 14.62 -11.09
N ILE A 83 -10.19 14.53 -11.74
CA ILE A 83 -8.98 13.95 -11.15
C ILE A 83 -8.54 14.75 -9.93
N ILE A 84 -8.55 16.08 -9.99
CA ILE A 84 -8.19 16.94 -8.86
C ILE A 84 -9.14 16.72 -7.67
N GLU A 85 -10.44 16.58 -7.91
CA GLU A 85 -11.43 16.33 -6.86
C GLU A 85 -11.24 14.95 -6.21
N ILE A 86 -10.98 13.92 -7.01
CA ILE A 86 -10.64 12.58 -6.52
C ILE A 86 -9.34 12.60 -5.71
N MET A 87 -8.32 13.33 -6.17
CA MET A 87 -7.06 13.45 -5.43
C MET A 87 -7.26 14.19 -4.09
N LYS A 88 -8.11 15.22 -4.06
CA LYS A 88 -8.44 15.93 -2.82
C LYS A 88 -9.17 15.03 -1.82
N SER A 89 -10.16 14.27 -2.28
CA SER A 89 -10.90 13.35 -1.40
C SER A 89 -10.01 12.24 -0.86
N GLU A 90 -9.12 11.70 -1.70
CA GLU A 90 -8.13 10.70 -1.29
C GLU A 90 -7.15 11.26 -0.25
N ILE A 91 -6.68 12.51 -0.42
CA ILE A 91 -5.84 13.20 0.57
C ILE A 91 -6.61 13.37 1.90
N GLU A 92 -7.88 13.75 1.84
CA GLU A 92 -8.69 13.93 3.05
C GLU A 92 -8.88 12.61 3.81
N ILE A 93 -9.17 11.52 3.09
CA ILE A 93 -9.28 10.17 3.67
C ILE A 93 -7.97 9.75 4.32
N LYS A 94 -6.84 9.93 3.62
CA LYS A 94 -5.51 9.59 4.15
C LYS A 94 -5.15 10.41 5.38
N ASN A 95 -5.48 11.70 5.40
CA ASN A 95 -5.25 12.55 6.57
C ASN A 95 -6.07 12.07 7.77
N LYS A 96 -7.34 11.70 7.58
CA LYS A 96 -8.17 11.12 8.65
C LYS A 96 -7.57 9.81 9.18
N GLN A 97 -7.11 8.93 8.30
CA GLN A 97 -6.42 7.70 8.71
C GLN A 97 -5.15 7.97 9.51
N ILE A 98 -4.37 9.00 9.12
CA ILE A 98 -3.18 9.41 9.87
C ILE A 98 -3.56 9.92 11.26
N ASP A 99 -4.62 10.71 11.38
CA ASP A 99 -5.10 11.24 12.66
C ASP A 99 -5.55 10.11 13.59
N GLU A 100 -6.35 9.17 13.08
CA GLU A 100 -6.81 7.99 13.83
C GLU A 100 -5.64 7.11 14.31
N LEU A 101 -4.69 6.81 13.41
CA LEU A 101 -3.48 6.05 13.77
C LEU A 101 -2.61 6.79 14.78
N THR A 102 -2.54 8.11 14.69
CA THR A 102 -1.79 8.95 15.63
C THR A 102 -2.44 8.94 17.01
N GLU A 103 -3.76 9.01 17.08
CA GLU A 103 -4.51 8.92 18.33
C GLU A 103 -4.37 7.53 18.97
N MET A 104 -4.47 6.47 18.17
CA MET A 104 -4.25 5.09 18.64
C MET A 104 -2.83 4.91 19.20
N ASN A 105 -1.81 5.43 18.52
CA ASN A 105 -0.43 5.41 19.01
C ASN A 105 -0.26 6.18 20.33
N LYS A 106 -0.90 7.33 20.48
CA LYS A 106 -0.90 8.08 21.75
C LYS A 106 -1.53 7.27 22.87
N ALA A 107 -2.67 6.64 22.63
CA ALA A 107 -3.34 5.79 23.61
C ALA A 107 -2.46 4.60 24.02
N LEU A 108 -1.88 3.89 23.04
CA LEU A 108 -0.94 2.79 23.28
C LEU A 108 0.27 3.22 24.11
N ASN A 109 0.85 4.38 23.82
CA ASN A 109 1.97 4.92 24.58
C ASN A 109 1.59 5.21 26.04
N VAL A 110 0.40 5.75 26.29
CA VAL A 110 -0.10 5.97 27.66
C VAL A 110 -0.26 4.64 28.41
N THR A 111 -0.87 3.64 27.79
CA THR A 111 -1.02 2.31 28.39
C THR A 111 0.34 1.67 28.68
N LEU A 112 1.29 1.78 27.75
CA LEU A 112 2.65 1.27 27.93
C LEU A 112 3.36 1.94 29.11
N GLN A 113 3.25 3.27 29.23
CA GLN A 113 3.82 4.02 30.36
C GLN A 113 3.20 3.57 31.70
N GLN A 114 1.89 3.36 31.75
CA GLN A 114 1.20 2.85 32.95
C GLN A 114 1.71 1.46 33.34
N GLN A 115 1.87 0.55 32.36
CA GLN A 115 2.42 -0.78 32.61
C GLN A 115 3.86 -0.74 33.12
N GLN A 116 4.71 0.12 32.55
CA GLN A 116 6.08 0.31 33.02
C GLN A 116 6.13 0.84 34.45
N GLN A 117 5.24 1.78 34.80
CA GLN A 117 5.15 2.31 36.16
C GLN A 117 4.70 1.26 37.17
N LEU A 118 3.70 0.44 36.81
CA LEU A 118 3.24 -0.67 37.65
C LEU A 118 4.36 -1.70 37.87
N LEU A 119 5.07 -2.09 36.82
CA LEU A 119 6.18 -3.02 36.91
C LEU A 119 7.28 -2.49 37.85
N LEU A 120 7.64 -1.22 37.72
CA LEU A 120 8.64 -0.60 38.60
C LEU A 120 8.18 -0.61 40.06
N TYR A 121 6.91 -0.29 40.30
CA TYR A 121 6.33 -0.30 41.64
C TYR A 121 6.34 -1.71 42.25
N GLU A 122 5.95 -2.73 41.49
CA GLU A 122 5.99 -4.13 41.92
C GLU A 122 7.41 -4.60 42.23
N GLN A 123 8.39 -4.26 41.37
CA GLN A 123 9.79 -4.56 41.61
C GLN A 123 10.29 -3.93 42.91
N GLN A 124 10.02 -2.64 43.13
CA GLN A 124 10.39 -1.93 44.36
C GLN A 124 9.72 -2.53 45.61
N LYS A 125 8.46 -2.94 45.50
CA LYS A 125 7.76 -3.60 46.61
C LYS A 125 8.38 -4.96 46.92
N ASN A 126 8.69 -5.75 45.89
CA ASN A 126 9.31 -7.06 46.05
C ASN A 126 10.71 -6.96 46.66
N THR A 127 11.52 -5.98 46.25
CA THR A 127 12.85 -5.77 46.87
C THR A 127 12.75 -5.42 48.34
N LYS A 128 11.83 -4.52 48.72
CA LYS A 128 11.59 -4.18 50.14
C LYS A 128 11.16 -5.39 50.97
N LEU A 129 10.24 -6.21 50.44
CA LEU A 129 9.82 -7.44 51.13
C LEU A 129 10.97 -8.44 51.29
N LEU A 130 11.87 -8.52 50.30
CA LEU A 130 13.07 -9.36 50.40
C LEU A 130 14.05 -8.82 51.44
N GLU A 131 14.27 -7.50 51.49
CA GLU A 131 15.11 -6.83 52.49
C GLU A 131 14.56 -7.05 53.91
N GLU A 132 13.27 -6.78 54.14
CA GLU A 132 12.59 -7.02 55.42
C GLU A 132 12.68 -8.50 55.82
N ASN A 133 12.54 -9.44 54.88
CA ASN A 133 12.68 -10.87 55.15
C ASN A 133 14.11 -11.24 55.56
N ILE A 134 15.12 -10.65 54.92
CA ILE A 134 16.53 -10.84 55.27
C ILE A 134 16.83 -10.26 56.66
N GLU A 135 16.36 -9.05 56.96
CA GLU A 135 16.51 -8.43 58.29
C GLU A 135 15.83 -9.26 59.38
N ASN A 136 14.57 -9.66 59.14
CA ASN A 136 13.83 -10.55 60.03
C ASN A 136 14.48 -11.92 60.20
N LYS A 137 15.32 -12.38 59.26
CA LYS A 137 16.12 -13.60 59.38
C LYS A 137 17.47 -13.39 60.04
N ARG A 138 17.95 -12.14 60.20
CA ARG A 138 19.21 -11.78 60.88
C ARG A 138 19.04 -11.39 62.35
N TRP A 139 17.82 -11.49 62.89
CA TRP A 139 17.52 -11.24 64.31
C TRP A 139 18.45 -11.97 65.30
N TRP A 140 18.96 -13.15 64.94
CA TRP A 140 19.92 -13.92 65.74
C TRP A 140 21.31 -13.27 65.87
N GLN A 141 21.67 -12.31 65.02
CA GLN A 141 22.94 -11.58 65.10
C GLN A 141 22.96 -10.53 66.21
N TRP A 142 21.80 -10.18 66.76
CA TRP A 142 21.64 -9.17 67.82
C TRP A 142 21.72 -9.75 69.24
N TRP A 143 21.84 -11.07 69.38
CA TRP A 143 21.92 -11.78 70.66
C TRP A 143 23.36 -12.16 71.06
N LYS A 144 24.36 -11.46 70.52
CA LYS A 144 25.79 -11.72 70.76
C LYS A 144 26.42 -10.55 71.51
#